data_AF-V5BHT6-F1
#
_entry.id   AF-V5BHT6-F1
#
_cell.length_a   1.000
_cell.length_b   1.000
_cell.length_c   1.000
_cell.angle_alpha   90.00
_cell.angle_beta   90.00
_cell.angle_gamma   90.00
#
_symmetry.space_group_name_H-M   'P 1'
#
loop_
_entity.id
_entity.type
_entity.pdbx_description
1 polymer ?
#
loop_
_entity_poly.entity_id
_entity_poly.type
_entity_poly.pdbx_seq_one_letter_code
_entity_poly.pdbx_strand_id
1 'polypeptide(L)'
;MTSIVLSDIYIYPVKSLTGISVLRCPVVETGLKYDRKWMLVDSERQFLSQRRLPKMALIKTALTEKALILSAPGMDDMTLPLEPTTSEIVPSTVWHDQVDTIAVSAEADEWFSQFLSMDCRLVFQPDSAIRPVNPDFAQPEDQTALSDGFPFLLISENSLVALNQAMQLELAMIRFRPNLVVSGCEGYAEDFWRDITIGNIGFRLPKPCSRCAVPTINPETGESGKEPLTTLNRLRKWQNKVYFGQNALHNDLGVLSVGDSIQINLTGSQQPPLSLPA
;
A
#
# COMPACT_ATOMS: atom_id res chain seq x y z
N MET A 1 -27.34 -14.87 4.41
CA MET A 1 -26.09 -14.17 4.76
C MET A 1 -25.49 -13.68 3.47
N THR A 2 -25.19 -12.39 3.37
CA THR A 2 -24.42 -11.85 2.23
C THR A 2 -23.03 -12.50 2.23
N SER A 3 -22.59 -12.98 1.08
CA SER A 3 -21.24 -13.54 0.91
C SER A 3 -20.20 -12.44 1.04
N ILE A 4 -19.10 -12.70 1.74
CA ILE A 4 -17.96 -11.78 1.80
C ILE A 4 -17.19 -11.90 0.47
N VAL A 5 -16.87 -10.76 -0.15
CA VAL A 5 -16.20 -10.72 -1.45
C VAL A 5 -15.11 -9.65 -1.49
N LEU A 6 -14.12 -9.84 -2.36
CA LEU A 6 -13.14 -8.82 -2.71
C LEU A 6 -13.80 -7.76 -3.60
N SER A 7 -14.00 -6.54 -3.09
CA SER A 7 -14.72 -5.49 -3.81
C SER A 7 -13.81 -4.56 -4.61
N ASP A 8 -12.58 -4.31 -4.16
CA ASP A 8 -11.58 -3.57 -4.92
C ASP A 8 -10.18 -4.15 -4.76
N ILE A 9 -9.38 -3.96 -5.81
CA ILE A 9 -7.94 -4.24 -5.82
C ILE A 9 -7.22 -2.94 -6.18
N TYR A 10 -6.26 -2.54 -5.36
CA TYR A 10 -5.43 -1.35 -5.61
C TYR A 10 -3.95 -1.70 -5.70
N ILE A 11 -3.29 -1.11 -6.69
CA ILE A 11 -1.84 -1.18 -6.90
C ILE A 11 -1.28 0.24 -6.77
N TYR A 12 -0.12 0.40 -6.15
CA TYR A 12 0.59 1.67 -6.06
C TYR A 12 1.98 1.47 -6.65
N PRO A 13 2.13 1.59 -7.98
CA PRO A 13 3.35 1.19 -8.67
C PRO A 13 4.62 1.80 -8.08
N VAL A 14 4.55 3.11 -7.83
CA VAL A 14 5.61 3.86 -7.18
C VAL A 14 5.23 4.12 -5.71
N LYS A 15 6.14 3.78 -4.79
CA LYS A 15 5.98 4.07 -3.36
C LYS A 15 5.64 5.54 -3.17
N SER A 16 4.63 5.79 -2.33
CA SER A 16 4.20 7.15 -1.96
C SER A 16 3.56 7.97 -3.08
N LEU A 17 3.26 7.41 -4.25
CA LEU A 17 2.44 8.07 -5.28
C LEU A 17 0.98 7.57 -5.25
N THR A 18 0.14 8.12 -6.11
CA THR A 18 -1.28 7.73 -6.23
C THR A 18 -1.41 6.29 -6.73
N GLY A 19 -2.34 5.54 -6.13
CA GLY A 19 -2.65 4.17 -6.56
C GLY A 19 -3.67 4.12 -7.69
N ILE A 20 -3.77 2.97 -8.32
CA ILE A 20 -4.73 2.66 -9.37
C ILE A 20 -5.62 1.50 -8.92
N SER A 21 -6.92 1.58 -9.25
CA SER A 21 -7.84 0.45 -9.10
C SER A 21 -7.75 -0.46 -10.32
N VAL A 22 -7.78 -1.77 -10.10
CA VAL A 22 -7.74 -2.79 -11.15
C VAL A 22 -8.80 -3.86 -10.90
N LEU A 23 -9.31 -4.47 -11.96
CA LEU A 23 -10.29 -5.56 -11.85
C LEU A 23 -9.66 -6.92 -11.55
N ARG A 24 -8.39 -7.09 -11.91
CA ARG A 24 -7.62 -8.31 -11.69
C ARG A 24 -6.13 -8.01 -11.60
N CYS A 25 -5.42 -8.76 -10.78
CA CYS A 25 -3.97 -8.63 -10.68
C CYS A 25 -3.32 -9.95 -10.26
N PRO A 26 -2.19 -10.34 -10.89
CA PRO A 26 -1.39 -11.44 -10.39
C PRO A 26 -0.82 -11.15 -8.99
N VAL A 27 -0.89 -12.14 -8.11
CA VAL A 27 -0.12 -12.21 -6.88
C VAL A 27 1.23 -12.84 -7.21
N VAL A 28 2.29 -12.10 -6.93
CA VAL A 28 3.69 -12.50 -7.04
C VAL A 28 4.30 -12.57 -5.64
N GLU A 29 5.55 -13.02 -5.54
CA GLU A 29 6.20 -13.28 -4.26
C GLU A 29 6.21 -12.06 -3.33
N THR A 30 6.29 -10.85 -3.90
CA THR A 30 6.37 -9.57 -3.18
C THR A 30 5.02 -8.85 -2.98
N GLY A 31 3.90 -9.45 -3.39
CA GLY A 31 2.56 -8.87 -3.30
C GLY A 31 1.78 -8.85 -4.62
N LEU A 32 0.99 -7.80 -4.87
CA LEU A 32 0.40 -7.59 -6.19
C LEU A 32 1.48 -7.22 -7.21
N LYS A 33 1.40 -7.76 -8.43
CA LYS A 33 2.34 -7.45 -9.50
C LYS A 33 2.45 -5.93 -9.69
N TYR A 34 3.69 -5.43 -9.70
CA TYR A 34 4.08 -4.02 -9.79
C TYR A 34 3.80 -3.15 -8.55
N ASP A 35 3.18 -3.66 -7.49
CA ASP A 35 2.90 -2.86 -6.30
C ASP A 35 4.18 -2.47 -5.57
N ARG A 36 4.44 -1.16 -5.46
CA ARG A 36 5.63 -0.54 -4.88
C ARG A 36 6.94 -1.15 -5.44
N LYS A 37 6.95 -1.48 -6.73
CA LYS A 37 8.14 -1.95 -7.44
C LYS A 37 9.14 -0.82 -7.71
N TRP A 38 8.64 0.43 -7.75
CA TRP A 38 9.42 1.65 -7.86
C TRP A 38 9.38 2.49 -6.60
N MET A 39 10.38 3.33 -6.40
CA MET A 39 10.48 4.28 -5.30
C MET A 39 11.39 5.45 -5.68
N LEU A 40 11.17 6.61 -5.07
CA LEU A 40 12.12 7.72 -5.14
C LEU A 40 13.09 7.68 -3.97
N VAL A 41 14.36 7.96 -4.22
CA VAL A 41 15.39 8.15 -3.20
C VAL A 41 16.05 9.52 -3.33
N ASP A 42 16.51 10.08 -2.20
CA ASP A 42 17.32 11.30 -2.19
C ASP A 42 18.83 11.01 -2.38
N SER A 43 19.66 12.05 -2.27
CA SER A 43 21.11 11.96 -2.37
C SER A 43 21.76 11.08 -1.30
N GLU A 44 21.07 10.86 -0.16
CA GLU A 44 21.50 9.96 0.92
C GLU A 44 20.95 8.54 0.76
N ARG A 45 20.32 8.25 -0.39
CA ARG A 45 19.71 6.96 -0.76
C ARG A 45 18.57 6.56 0.18
N GLN A 46 17.97 7.55 0.86
CA GLN A 46 16.79 7.35 1.70
C GLN A 46 15.54 7.50 0.87
N PHE A 47 14.56 6.61 1.11
CA PHE A 47 13.29 6.71 0.41
C PHE A 47 12.55 8.02 0.70
N LEU A 48 11.94 8.58 -0.34
CA LEU A 48 11.01 9.71 -0.22
C LEU A 48 9.60 9.21 0.08
N SER A 49 8.87 9.99 0.88
CA SER A 49 7.49 9.67 1.21
C SER A 49 6.60 10.89 1.36
N GLN A 50 5.29 10.69 1.23
CA GLN A 50 4.28 11.73 1.45
C GLN A 50 4.35 12.34 2.85
N ARG A 51 4.94 11.64 3.84
CA ARG A 51 5.16 12.18 5.19
C ARG A 51 6.11 13.38 5.18
N ARG A 52 7.12 13.32 4.31
CA ARG A 52 8.13 14.38 4.10
C ARG A 52 7.70 15.34 3.00
N LEU A 53 7.13 14.80 1.92
CA LEU A 53 6.78 15.52 0.70
C LEU A 53 5.32 15.23 0.31
N PRO A 54 4.32 15.88 0.94
CA PRO A 54 2.90 15.67 0.61
C PRO A 54 2.57 15.85 -0.87
N LYS A 55 3.32 16.71 -1.58
CA LYS A 55 3.21 16.93 -3.03
C LYS A 55 3.33 15.64 -3.87
N MET A 56 4.00 14.61 -3.36
CA MET A 56 4.06 13.28 -4.01
C MET A 56 2.66 12.66 -4.22
N ALA A 57 1.68 13.02 -3.39
CA ALA A 57 0.30 12.56 -3.54
C ALA A 57 -0.37 13.07 -4.83
N LEU A 58 0.14 14.15 -5.43
CA LEU A 58 -0.39 14.73 -6.67
C LEU A 58 0.09 13.98 -7.92
N ILE A 59 1.10 13.13 -7.78
CA ILE A 59 1.64 12.38 -8.92
C ILE A 59 0.76 11.15 -9.13
N LYS A 60 0.10 11.12 -10.29
CA LYS A 60 -0.75 10.03 -10.74
C LYS A 60 0.07 8.98 -11.46
N THR A 61 -0.36 7.73 -11.32
CA THR A 61 0.25 6.60 -12.01
C THR A 61 -0.81 5.92 -12.88
N ALA A 62 -0.38 5.31 -13.98
CA ALA A 62 -1.17 4.34 -14.73
C ALA A 62 -0.25 3.24 -15.25
N LEU A 63 -0.78 2.03 -15.41
CA LEU A 63 -0.05 0.90 -15.99
C LEU A 63 -0.74 0.50 -17.30
N THR A 64 0.09 0.26 -18.31
CA THR A 64 -0.29 -0.44 -19.53
C THR A 64 0.41 -1.80 -19.55
N GLU A 65 0.20 -2.60 -20.60
CA GLU A 65 0.92 -3.86 -20.77
C GLU A 65 2.46 -3.68 -20.88
N LYS A 66 2.93 -2.49 -21.25
CA LYS A 66 4.34 -2.24 -21.60
C LYS A 66 4.99 -1.11 -20.82
N ALA A 67 4.21 -0.26 -20.17
CA ALA A 67 4.73 0.97 -19.59
C ALA A 67 4.00 1.41 -18.31
N LEU A 68 4.77 2.07 -17.45
CA LEU A 68 4.30 2.93 -16.36
C LEU A 68 4.17 4.36 -16.90
N ILE A 69 3.01 4.97 -16.70
CA ILE A 69 2.74 6.36 -17.07
C ILE A 69 2.65 7.19 -15.79
N LEU A 70 3.31 8.33 -15.79
CA LEU A 70 3.34 9.31 -14.70
C LEU A 70 2.74 10.62 -15.19
N SER A 71 1.87 11.22 -14.36
CA SER A 71 1.26 12.52 -14.65
C SER A 71 1.23 13.36 -13.39
N ALA A 72 1.54 14.65 -13.52
CA ALA A 72 1.51 15.59 -12.41
C ALA A 72 1.08 16.99 -12.89
N PRO A 73 0.46 17.81 -12.02
CA PRO A 73 0.01 19.14 -12.40
C PRO A 73 1.14 20.02 -12.94
N GLY A 74 0.94 20.57 -14.15
CA GLY A 74 1.90 21.47 -14.79
C GLY A 74 3.13 20.78 -15.41
N MET A 75 3.11 19.45 -15.52
CA MET A 75 4.15 18.65 -16.14
C MET A 75 3.58 17.91 -17.36
N ASP A 76 4.40 17.69 -18.38
CA ASP A 76 4.06 16.75 -19.44
C ASP A 76 4.07 15.32 -18.89
N ASP A 77 3.17 14.47 -19.41
CA ASP A 77 3.10 13.07 -19.02
C ASP A 77 4.39 12.32 -19.42
N MET A 78 4.86 11.47 -18.52
CA MET A 78 6.05 10.66 -18.73
C MET A 78 5.69 9.18 -18.87
N THR A 79 6.27 8.52 -19.86
CA THR A 79 6.11 7.08 -20.09
C THR A 79 7.43 6.37 -19.86
N LEU A 80 7.43 5.39 -18.96
CA LEU A 80 8.60 4.59 -18.60
C LEU A 80 8.35 3.12 -18.93
N PRO A 81 9.36 2.36 -19.38
CA PRO A 81 9.24 0.91 -19.49
C PRO A 81 8.99 0.26 -18.12
N LEU A 82 8.34 -0.91 -18.12
CA LEU A 82 8.06 -1.66 -16.88
C LEU A 82 9.29 -2.32 -16.25
N GLU A 83 10.41 -2.34 -16.98
CA GLU A 83 11.71 -2.82 -16.53
C GLU A 83 12.74 -1.69 -16.70
N PRO A 84 13.74 -1.57 -15.82
CA PRO A 84 14.77 -0.55 -15.94
C PRO A 84 15.59 -0.78 -17.22
N THR A 85 15.98 0.32 -17.87
CA THR A 85 16.87 0.29 -19.05
C THR A 85 18.35 0.36 -18.67
N THR A 86 18.65 0.59 -17.39
CA THR A 86 20.03 0.64 -16.87
C THR A 86 20.34 -0.61 -16.05
N SER A 87 21.61 -0.77 -15.70
CA SER A 87 22.10 -1.76 -14.73
C SER A 87 22.80 -1.10 -13.53
N GLU A 88 22.58 0.20 -13.31
CA GLU A 88 23.22 0.93 -12.22
C GLU A 88 22.57 0.54 -10.89
N ILE A 89 23.31 -0.14 -10.03
CA ILE A 89 22.84 -0.49 -8.69
C ILE A 89 22.95 0.73 -7.78
N VAL A 90 21.82 1.09 -7.18
CA VAL A 90 21.66 2.10 -6.13
C VAL A 90 21.23 1.38 -4.86
N PRO A 91 22.13 1.16 -3.89
CA PRO A 91 21.76 0.61 -2.58
C PRO A 91 20.83 1.57 -1.86
N SER A 92 19.59 1.16 -1.58
CA SER A 92 18.54 2.04 -1.07
C SER A 92 18.10 1.61 0.32
N THR A 93 17.73 2.60 1.14
CA THR A 93 17.20 2.36 2.48
C THR A 93 15.68 2.52 2.53
N VAL A 94 14.98 1.51 3.03
CA VAL A 94 13.56 1.57 3.37
C VAL A 94 13.42 1.34 4.86
N TRP A 95 13.20 2.42 5.61
CA TRP A 95 13.23 2.42 7.07
C TRP A 95 14.58 1.96 7.63
N HIS A 96 14.66 0.72 8.10
CA HIS A 96 15.87 0.10 8.63
C HIS A 96 16.41 -0.99 7.69
N ASP A 97 15.71 -1.28 6.60
CA ASP A 97 16.11 -2.29 5.63
C ASP A 97 16.99 -1.67 4.55
N GLN A 98 18.04 -2.40 4.17
CA GLN A 98 18.84 -2.10 2.98
C GLN A 98 18.42 -3.05 1.86
N VAL A 99 18.23 -2.52 0.65
CA VAL A 99 17.92 -3.31 -0.53
C VAL A 99 18.59 -2.71 -1.75
N ASP A 100 19.21 -3.56 -2.56
CA ASP A 100 19.77 -3.14 -3.84
C ASP A 100 18.64 -2.84 -4.82
N THR A 101 18.64 -1.61 -5.35
CA THR A 101 17.70 -1.16 -6.38
C THR A 101 18.46 -0.75 -7.63
N ILE A 102 17.79 -0.61 -8.76
CA ILE A 102 18.37 -0.21 -10.04
C ILE A 102 17.85 1.17 -10.41
N ALA A 103 18.73 2.07 -10.83
CA ALA A 103 18.30 3.37 -11.36
C ALA A 103 17.46 3.20 -12.63
N VAL A 104 16.35 3.94 -12.75
CA VAL A 104 15.46 3.78 -13.90
C VAL A 104 15.96 4.51 -15.13
N SER A 105 16.10 5.85 -15.06
CA SER A 105 16.70 6.67 -16.12
C SER A 105 16.97 8.09 -15.64
N ALA A 106 17.89 8.81 -16.31
CA ALA A 106 18.19 10.20 -15.98
C ALA A 106 17.01 11.14 -16.26
N GLU A 107 16.21 10.85 -17.29
CA GLU A 107 15.01 11.61 -17.64
C GLU A 107 13.95 11.50 -16.54
N ALA A 108 13.77 10.31 -15.97
CA ALA A 108 12.86 10.12 -14.84
C ALA A 108 13.34 10.93 -13.62
N ASP A 109 14.64 10.85 -13.30
CA ASP A 109 15.26 11.60 -12.21
C ASP A 109 15.03 13.12 -12.38
N GLU A 110 15.21 13.66 -13.59
CA GLU A 110 14.96 15.08 -13.91
C GLU A 110 13.49 15.46 -13.75
N TRP A 111 12.57 14.67 -14.27
CA TRP A 111 11.12 14.96 -14.19
C TRP A 111 10.62 14.98 -12.74
N PHE A 112 11.02 14.00 -11.93
CA PHE A 112 10.67 13.99 -10.51
C PHE A 112 11.32 15.15 -9.76
N SER A 113 12.59 15.45 -10.06
CA SER A 113 13.31 16.54 -9.41
C SER A 113 12.71 17.90 -9.73
N GLN A 114 12.29 18.13 -10.98
CA GLN A 114 11.57 19.32 -11.40
C GLN A 114 10.24 19.47 -10.65
N PHE A 115 9.41 18.41 -10.62
CA PHE A 115 8.11 18.49 -9.98
C PHE A 115 8.22 18.65 -8.45
N LEU A 116 9.14 17.93 -7.80
CA LEU A 116 9.29 17.97 -6.34
C LEU A 116 10.18 19.12 -5.86
N SER A 117 10.88 19.81 -6.77
CA SER A 117 11.85 20.86 -6.47
C SER A 117 12.93 20.39 -5.50
N MET A 118 13.41 19.17 -5.72
CA MET A 118 14.39 18.47 -4.90
C MET A 118 15.09 17.40 -5.74
N ASP A 119 16.41 17.31 -5.65
CA ASP A 119 17.16 16.24 -6.30
C ASP A 119 16.73 14.88 -5.77
N CYS A 120 16.25 14.03 -6.67
CA CYS A 120 15.85 12.68 -6.34
C CYS A 120 16.02 11.75 -7.55
N ARG A 121 16.11 10.45 -7.26
CA ARG A 121 16.26 9.41 -8.28
C ARG A 121 15.12 8.42 -8.20
N LEU A 122 14.59 8.03 -9.35
CA LEU A 122 13.66 6.91 -9.46
C LEU A 122 14.46 5.60 -9.52
N VAL A 123 14.17 4.72 -8.56
CA VAL A 123 14.77 3.39 -8.49
C VAL A 123 13.72 2.30 -8.58
N PHE A 124 14.14 1.14 -9.07
CA PHE A 124 13.35 -0.06 -9.27
C PHE A 124 13.94 -1.22 -8.48
N GLN A 125 13.11 -2.04 -7.82
CA GLN A 125 13.58 -3.25 -7.16
C GLN A 125 13.61 -4.42 -8.16
N PRO A 126 14.77 -4.95 -8.56
CA PRO A 126 14.82 -6.13 -9.43
C PRO A 126 14.31 -7.38 -8.72
N ASP A 127 13.84 -8.39 -9.46
CA ASP A 127 13.33 -9.64 -8.88
C ASP A 127 14.40 -10.42 -8.10
N SER A 128 15.68 -10.20 -8.41
CA SER A 128 16.81 -10.78 -7.67
C SER A 128 17.05 -10.15 -6.29
N ALA A 129 16.50 -8.95 -6.03
CA ALA A 129 16.68 -8.24 -4.76
C ALA A 129 15.54 -8.60 -3.80
N ILE A 130 15.85 -9.48 -2.85
CA ILE A 130 14.90 -9.96 -1.84
C ILE A 130 14.89 -8.99 -0.66
N ARG A 131 13.68 -8.55 -0.26
CA ARG A 131 13.46 -7.81 0.99
C ARG A 131 12.49 -8.59 1.88
N PRO A 132 12.99 -9.25 2.95
CA PRO A 132 12.16 -10.09 3.81
C PRO A 132 11.17 -9.24 4.61
N VAL A 133 10.03 -9.84 4.94
CA VAL A 133 9.12 -9.29 5.95
C VAL A 133 9.71 -9.56 7.35
N ASN A 134 9.35 -8.73 8.33
CA ASN A 134 9.81 -8.91 9.70
C ASN A 134 9.47 -10.34 10.21
N PRO A 135 10.49 -11.12 10.66
CA PRO A 135 10.33 -12.54 11.03
C PRO A 135 9.46 -12.76 12.27
N ASP A 136 9.17 -11.74 13.08
CA ASP A 136 8.22 -11.84 14.19
C ASP A 136 6.77 -12.09 13.70
N PHE A 137 6.49 -11.83 12.42
CA PHE A 137 5.14 -11.86 11.84
C PHE A 137 5.04 -12.70 10.56
N ALA A 138 6.13 -13.32 10.13
CA ALA A 138 6.25 -13.88 8.79
C ALA A 138 7.11 -15.15 8.77
N GLN A 139 6.97 -15.94 7.71
CA GLN A 139 7.84 -17.07 7.40
C GLN A 139 9.10 -16.63 6.66
N PRO A 140 10.18 -17.45 6.63
CA PRO A 140 11.45 -17.09 5.99
C PRO A 140 11.34 -16.68 4.50
N GLU A 141 10.40 -17.25 3.77
CA GLU A 141 10.13 -16.99 2.35
C GLU A 141 9.27 -15.75 2.10
N ASP A 142 8.62 -15.21 3.14
CA ASP A 142 7.75 -14.05 3.01
C ASP A 142 8.58 -12.80 2.72
N GLN A 143 8.28 -12.17 1.60
CA GLN A 143 8.96 -10.96 1.16
C GLN A 143 7.99 -9.88 0.74
N THR A 144 8.51 -8.67 0.64
CA THR A 144 7.78 -7.50 0.18
C THR A 144 8.63 -6.71 -0.79
N ALA A 145 7.98 -5.97 -1.68
CA ALA A 145 8.66 -4.97 -2.50
C ALA A 145 9.07 -3.75 -1.63
N LEU A 146 9.12 -2.55 -2.22
CA LEU A 146 9.46 -1.29 -1.54
C LEU A 146 8.28 -0.74 -0.70
N SER A 147 7.37 -1.60 -0.24
CA SER A 147 6.30 -1.26 0.70
C SER A 147 6.87 -0.86 2.08
N ASP A 148 6.03 -0.47 3.04
CA ASP A 148 6.53 -0.15 4.39
C ASP A 148 6.98 -1.40 5.18
N GLY A 149 6.41 -2.58 4.90
CA GLY A 149 6.84 -3.79 5.59
C GLY A 149 5.98 -5.04 5.37
N PHE A 150 4.86 -4.93 4.66
CA PHE A 150 4.02 -6.08 4.29
C PHE A 150 3.55 -5.94 2.83
N PRO A 151 3.42 -7.05 2.10
CA PRO A 151 3.03 -7.04 0.68
C PRO A 151 1.56 -6.62 0.47
N PHE A 152 0.70 -6.78 1.47
CA PHE A 152 -0.71 -6.43 1.37
C PHE A 152 -1.22 -5.69 2.60
N LEU A 153 -2.18 -4.80 2.36
CA LEU A 153 -3.06 -4.22 3.37
C LEU A 153 -4.51 -4.50 2.98
N LEU A 154 -5.26 -5.13 3.89
CA LEU A 154 -6.68 -5.45 3.75
C LEU A 154 -7.52 -4.52 4.63
N ILE A 155 -8.60 -3.97 4.07
CA ILE A 155 -9.56 -3.12 4.80
C ILE A 155 -10.99 -3.47 4.34
N SER A 156 -11.95 -3.56 5.26
CA SER A 156 -13.36 -3.70 4.87
C SER A 156 -14.01 -2.35 4.53
N GLU A 157 -14.93 -2.35 3.58
CA GLU A 157 -15.75 -1.16 3.26
C GLU A 157 -16.49 -0.65 4.49
N ASN A 158 -17.07 -1.55 5.27
CA ASN A 158 -17.84 -1.17 6.44
C ASN A 158 -16.97 -0.62 7.58
N SER A 159 -15.68 -0.98 7.66
CA SER A 159 -14.72 -0.27 8.54
C SER A 159 -14.58 1.20 8.16
N LEU A 160 -14.53 1.51 6.86
CA LEU A 160 -14.46 2.88 6.37
C LEU A 160 -15.77 3.62 6.58
N VAL A 161 -16.92 2.98 6.34
CA VAL A 161 -18.24 3.55 6.65
C VAL A 161 -18.34 3.93 8.12
N ALA A 162 -17.98 3.01 9.03
CA ALA A 162 -17.99 3.28 10.48
C ALA A 162 -17.05 4.43 10.86
N LEU A 163 -15.86 4.50 10.24
CA LEU A 163 -14.92 5.59 10.48
C LEU A 163 -15.45 6.94 9.95
N ASN A 164 -16.00 6.97 8.73
CA ASN A 164 -16.57 8.17 8.13
C ASN A 164 -17.77 8.70 8.94
N GLN A 165 -18.64 7.81 9.42
CA GLN A 165 -19.74 8.17 10.32
C GLN A 165 -19.23 8.78 11.63
N ALA A 166 -18.21 8.18 12.23
CA ALA A 166 -17.61 8.69 13.46
C ALA A 166 -16.90 10.05 13.30
N MET A 167 -16.39 10.34 12.09
CA MET A 167 -15.78 11.62 11.73
C MET A 167 -16.81 12.68 11.30
N GLN A 168 -18.02 12.25 10.90
CA GLN A 168 -18.98 13.08 10.15
C GLN A 168 -18.33 13.69 8.88
N LEU A 169 -17.48 12.91 8.23
CA LEU A 169 -16.70 13.29 7.05
C LEU A 169 -16.57 12.09 6.13
N GLU A 170 -16.73 12.30 4.83
CA GLU A 170 -16.54 11.26 3.83
C GLU A 170 -15.10 11.27 3.31
N LEU A 171 -14.33 10.25 3.68
CA LEU A 171 -13.01 9.99 3.13
C LEU A 171 -13.05 8.75 2.22
N ALA A 172 -12.35 8.83 1.10
CA ALA A 172 -12.18 7.70 0.17
C ALA A 172 -11.19 6.66 0.71
N MET A 173 -11.45 5.39 0.41
CA MET A 173 -10.63 4.24 0.82
C MET A 173 -9.16 4.37 0.43
N ILE A 174 -8.90 4.95 -0.75
CA ILE A 174 -7.55 5.10 -1.30
C ILE A 174 -6.60 5.92 -0.39
N ARG A 175 -7.12 6.75 0.51
CA ARG A 175 -6.31 7.48 1.52
C ARG A 175 -5.61 6.54 2.49
N PHE A 176 -6.21 5.38 2.77
CA PHE A 176 -5.62 4.36 3.63
C PHE A 176 -4.68 3.43 2.88
N ARG A 177 -4.61 3.58 1.56
CA ARG A 177 -3.71 2.86 0.67
C ARG A 177 -3.79 1.33 0.77
N PRO A 178 -4.98 0.70 0.95
CA PRO A 178 -5.09 -0.75 0.96
C PRO A 178 -4.72 -1.33 -0.39
N ASN A 179 -4.37 -2.60 -0.43
CA ASN A 179 -4.28 -3.39 -1.65
C ASN A 179 -5.58 -4.15 -1.91
N LEU A 180 -6.22 -4.64 -0.84
CA LEU A 180 -7.41 -5.48 -0.89
C LEU A 180 -8.53 -4.79 -0.11
N VAL A 181 -9.66 -4.53 -0.76
CA VAL A 181 -10.86 -4.04 -0.11
C VAL A 181 -11.92 -5.12 -0.14
N VAL A 182 -12.58 -5.34 1.00
CA VAL A 182 -13.56 -6.41 1.16
C VAL A 182 -14.93 -5.86 1.54
N SER A 183 -15.98 -6.50 1.06
CA SER A 183 -17.36 -6.16 1.35
C SER A 183 -18.13 -7.37 1.88
N GLY A 184 -19.35 -7.15 2.38
CA GLY A 184 -20.22 -8.23 2.89
C GLY A 184 -19.93 -8.67 4.33
N CYS A 185 -19.11 -7.95 5.08
CA CYS A 185 -18.84 -8.16 6.50
C CYS A 185 -19.14 -6.91 7.36
N GLU A 186 -19.27 -7.07 8.67
CA GLU A 186 -19.48 -5.94 9.59
C GLU A 186 -18.25 -5.02 9.68
N GLY A 187 -18.45 -3.79 10.15
CA GLY A 187 -17.34 -2.86 10.38
C GLY A 187 -16.31 -3.43 11.35
N TYR A 188 -15.04 -3.37 10.97
CA TYR A 188 -13.90 -3.92 11.71
C TYR A 188 -13.90 -5.44 11.87
N ALA A 189 -14.73 -6.17 11.12
CA ALA A 189 -14.73 -7.64 11.16
C ALA A 189 -13.34 -8.22 10.83
N GLU A 190 -12.55 -7.55 9.98
CA GLU A 190 -11.20 -7.96 9.62
C GLU A 190 -10.25 -8.06 10.83
N ASP A 191 -10.51 -7.35 11.94
CA ASP A 191 -9.68 -7.42 13.15
C ASP A 191 -9.66 -8.82 13.80
N PHE A 192 -10.68 -9.64 13.52
CA PHE A 192 -10.79 -11.00 14.04
C PHE A 192 -10.17 -12.04 13.11
N TRP A 193 -9.88 -11.69 11.86
CA TRP A 193 -9.41 -12.67 10.87
C TRP A 193 -7.93 -12.99 11.08
N ARG A 194 -7.57 -14.26 10.88
CA ARG A 194 -6.18 -14.75 10.98
C ARG A 194 -5.74 -15.47 9.74
N ASP A 195 -6.64 -16.27 9.21
CA ASP A 195 -6.45 -17.00 7.96
C ASP A 195 -7.72 -16.87 7.14
N ILE A 196 -7.56 -16.45 5.89
CA ILE A 196 -8.65 -16.31 4.92
C ILE A 196 -8.20 -16.88 3.58
N THR A 197 -9.14 -17.30 2.75
CA THR A 197 -8.91 -17.61 1.34
C THR A 197 -9.67 -16.60 0.49
N ILE A 198 -9.00 -15.98 -0.48
CA ILE A 198 -9.63 -15.11 -1.48
C ILE A 198 -9.51 -15.80 -2.83
N GLY A 199 -10.65 -16.19 -3.42
CA GLY A 199 -10.67 -17.07 -4.58
C GLY A 199 -10.00 -18.41 -4.24
N ASN A 200 -8.80 -18.64 -4.78
CA ASN A 200 -7.99 -19.85 -4.53
C ASN A 200 -6.68 -19.57 -3.81
N ILE A 201 -6.47 -18.36 -3.28
CA ILE A 201 -5.21 -17.93 -2.66
C ILE A 201 -5.40 -17.81 -1.16
N GLY A 202 -4.58 -18.51 -0.37
CA GLY A 202 -4.56 -18.37 1.08
C GLY A 202 -3.84 -17.11 1.55
N PHE A 203 -4.37 -16.47 2.59
CA PHE A 203 -3.79 -15.28 3.22
C PHE A 203 -3.74 -15.40 4.73
N ARG A 204 -2.63 -14.97 5.31
CA ARG A 204 -2.42 -14.81 6.75
C ARG A 204 -2.47 -13.35 7.14
N LEU A 205 -3.18 -13.03 8.21
CA LEU A 205 -3.33 -11.67 8.74
C LEU A 205 -2.66 -11.59 10.13
N PRO A 206 -1.32 -11.40 10.18
CA PRO A 206 -0.58 -11.56 11.43
C PRO A 206 -0.75 -10.39 12.41
N LYS A 207 -1.13 -9.20 11.92
CA LYS A 207 -1.24 -8.00 12.77
C LYS A 207 -2.02 -6.84 12.12
N PRO A 208 -2.59 -5.95 12.95
CA PRO A 208 -3.24 -4.72 12.49
C PRO A 208 -2.24 -3.71 11.94
N CYS A 209 -2.69 -2.92 10.98
CA CYS A 209 -1.91 -1.87 10.35
C CYS A 209 -1.95 -0.59 11.18
N SER A 210 -0.83 -0.23 11.81
CA SER A 210 -0.68 1.06 12.49
C SER A 210 -0.63 2.19 11.46
N ARG A 211 -1.42 3.25 11.65
CA ARG A 211 -1.52 4.37 10.71
C ARG A 211 -0.53 5.48 11.06
N CYS A 212 0.10 6.00 10.01
CA CYS A 212 0.93 7.20 10.05
C CYS A 212 0.14 8.42 9.55
N ALA A 213 0.81 9.57 9.33
CA ALA A 213 0.18 10.80 8.84
C ALA A 213 -0.35 10.73 7.40
N VAL A 214 0.08 9.77 6.57
CA VAL A 214 -0.26 9.71 5.14
C VAL A 214 -1.77 9.81 4.83
N PRO A 215 -2.69 9.11 5.55
CA PRO A 215 -4.12 9.22 5.27
C PRO A 215 -4.72 10.62 5.48
N THR A 216 -4.02 11.52 6.19
CA THR A 216 -4.49 12.91 6.36
C THR A 216 -4.19 13.81 5.17
N ILE A 217 -3.40 13.33 4.21
CA ILE A 217 -3.03 14.07 3.00
C ILE A 217 -4.12 13.87 1.95
N ASN A 218 -4.60 14.98 1.38
CA ASN A 218 -5.54 14.95 0.27
C ASN A 218 -4.82 14.53 -1.03
N PRO A 219 -5.21 13.42 -1.69
CA PRO A 219 -4.57 12.99 -2.93
C PRO A 219 -4.82 13.93 -4.11
N GLU A 220 -5.84 14.79 -4.06
CA GLU A 220 -6.17 15.72 -5.13
C GLU A 220 -5.47 17.07 -4.98
N THR A 221 -5.26 17.53 -3.74
CA THR A 221 -4.70 18.87 -3.46
C THR A 221 -3.30 18.82 -2.84
N GLY A 222 -2.86 17.68 -2.32
CA GLY A 222 -1.60 17.52 -1.59
C GLY A 222 -1.60 18.16 -0.20
N GLU A 223 -2.73 18.72 0.25
CA GLU A 223 -2.85 19.39 1.54
C GLU A 223 -3.02 18.39 2.68
N SER A 224 -2.34 18.66 3.80
CA SER A 224 -2.40 17.85 5.01
C SER A 224 -3.49 18.34 5.96
N GLY A 225 -4.35 17.43 6.40
CA GLY A 225 -5.35 17.65 7.45
C GLY A 225 -5.00 16.97 8.77
N LYS A 226 -5.98 16.95 9.69
CA LYS A 226 -5.92 16.21 10.96
C LYS A 226 -6.66 14.86 10.91
N GLU A 227 -7.77 14.80 10.20
CA GLU A 227 -8.51 13.55 9.97
C GLU A 227 -7.85 12.72 8.87
N PRO A 228 -7.88 11.37 8.97
CA PRO A 228 -8.63 10.56 9.93
C PRO A 228 -7.91 10.27 11.26
N LEU A 229 -6.70 10.81 11.48
CA LEU A 229 -5.90 10.44 12.65
C LEU A 229 -6.49 10.92 13.98
N THR A 230 -7.17 12.07 13.99
CA THR A 230 -7.86 12.55 15.20
C THR A 230 -8.92 11.57 15.67
N THR A 231 -9.79 11.11 14.76
CA THR A 231 -10.82 10.14 15.12
C THR A 231 -10.27 8.74 15.37
N LEU A 232 -9.28 8.28 14.59
CA LEU A 232 -8.59 7.02 14.87
C LEU A 232 -7.87 7.04 16.24
N ASN A 233 -7.33 8.17 16.68
CA ASN A 233 -6.73 8.28 18.02
C ASN A 233 -7.77 8.19 19.15
N ARG A 234 -9.01 8.60 18.90
CA ARG A 234 -10.11 8.47 19.86
C ARG A 234 -10.67 7.04 19.93
N LEU A 235 -10.83 6.38 18.78
CA LEU A 235 -11.57 5.11 18.68
C LEU A 235 -10.67 3.89 18.55
N ARG A 236 -9.48 4.07 17.98
CA ARG A 236 -8.65 2.98 17.45
C ARG A 236 -7.22 3.00 18.01
N LYS A 237 -7.01 3.67 19.14
CA LYS A 237 -5.69 3.78 19.78
C LYS A 237 -5.42 2.61 20.72
N TRP A 238 -4.30 1.94 20.52
CA TRP A 238 -3.78 0.92 21.41
C TRP A 238 -2.25 1.00 21.49
N GLN A 239 -1.66 0.87 22.68
CA GLN A 239 -0.19 0.96 22.87
C GLN A 239 0.46 2.17 22.15
N ASN A 240 -0.14 3.36 22.28
CA ASN A 240 0.32 4.62 21.66
C ASN A 240 0.37 4.64 20.12
N LYS A 241 -0.25 3.68 19.44
CA LYS A 241 -0.45 3.67 17.99
C LYS A 241 -1.94 3.64 17.68
N VAL A 242 -2.30 4.07 16.48
CA VAL A 242 -3.67 4.02 15.98
C VAL A 242 -3.78 3.03 14.82
N TYR A 243 -4.87 2.29 14.72
CA TYR A 243 -4.95 1.13 13.82
C TYR A 243 -6.17 1.17 12.91
N PHE A 244 -5.95 0.82 11.63
CA PHE A 244 -7.01 0.69 10.63
C PHE A 244 -6.55 -0.23 9.50
N GLY A 245 -7.30 -1.32 9.28
CA GLY A 245 -6.91 -2.40 8.38
C GLY A 245 -5.95 -3.42 8.99
N GLN A 246 -5.78 -4.52 8.26
CA GLN A 246 -4.90 -5.64 8.62
C GLN A 246 -3.79 -5.79 7.59
N ASN A 247 -2.55 -6.00 8.03
CA ASN A 247 -1.51 -6.41 7.10
C ASN A 247 -1.74 -7.87 6.73
N ALA A 248 -1.44 -8.25 5.48
CA ALA A 248 -1.63 -9.60 5.01
C ALA A 248 -0.40 -10.13 4.24
N LEU A 249 -0.23 -11.45 4.31
CA LEU A 249 0.77 -12.25 3.62
C LEU A 249 0.04 -13.32 2.81
N HIS A 250 0.49 -13.61 1.60
CA HIS A 250 -0.07 -14.67 0.78
C HIS A 250 0.66 -15.98 1.04
N ASN A 251 -0.02 -17.12 0.91
CA ASN A 251 0.58 -18.46 0.97
C ASN A 251 0.79 -19.04 -0.44
N ASP A 252 0.08 -18.50 -1.43
CA ASP A 252 0.03 -19.05 -2.79
C ASP A 252 0.10 -17.93 -3.83
N LEU A 253 0.70 -18.23 -4.97
CA LEU A 253 0.65 -17.37 -6.15
C LEU A 253 -0.65 -17.61 -6.92
N GLY A 254 -1.08 -16.61 -7.69
CA GLY A 254 -2.28 -16.75 -8.51
C GLY A 254 -2.73 -15.41 -9.08
N VAL A 255 -4.02 -15.31 -9.41
CA VAL A 255 -4.64 -14.08 -9.88
C VAL A 255 -5.84 -13.79 -9.00
N LEU A 256 -5.85 -12.62 -8.38
CA LEU A 256 -7.03 -12.08 -7.70
C LEU A 256 -7.90 -11.34 -8.71
N SER A 257 -9.21 -11.47 -8.57
CA SER A 257 -10.21 -10.71 -9.33
C SER A 257 -11.22 -10.07 -8.39
N VAL A 258 -11.64 -8.84 -8.70
CA VAL A 258 -12.81 -8.23 -8.04
C VAL A 258 -14.02 -9.15 -8.21
N GLY A 259 -14.71 -9.41 -7.10
CA GLY A 259 -15.81 -10.37 -7.00
C GLY A 259 -15.40 -11.74 -6.46
N ASP A 260 -14.10 -12.02 -6.29
CA ASP A 260 -13.65 -13.27 -5.68
C ASP A 260 -14.25 -13.44 -4.28
N SER A 261 -14.80 -14.63 -4.02
CA SER A 261 -15.36 -14.96 -2.71
C SER A 261 -14.27 -15.06 -1.66
N ILE A 262 -14.59 -14.63 -0.44
CA ILE A 262 -13.69 -14.71 0.71
C ILE A 262 -14.25 -15.72 1.70
N GLN A 263 -13.44 -16.73 1.99
CA GLN A 263 -13.69 -17.70 3.05
C GLN A 263 -12.84 -17.34 4.27
N ILE A 264 -13.46 -17.21 5.44
CA ILE A 264 -12.73 -17.04 6.70
C ILE A 264 -12.40 -18.43 7.24
N ASN A 265 -11.12 -18.81 7.24
CA ASN A 265 -10.67 -20.13 7.68
C ASN A 265 -10.37 -20.16 9.17
N LEU A 266 -9.84 -19.06 9.71
CA LEU A 266 -9.51 -18.92 11.12
C LEU A 266 -9.80 -17.51 11.63
N THR A 267 -10.50 -17.45 12.76
CA THR A 267 -10.69 -16.23 13.56
C THR A 267 -9.94 -16.32 14.88
N GLY A 268 -9.55 -15.18 15.45
CA GLY A 268 -8.95 -15.05 16.78
C GLY A 268 -9.56 -13.92 17.59
N SER A 269 -8.90 -13.57 18.70
CA SER A 269 -9.23 -12.36 19.46
C SER A 269 -9.14 -11.12 18.59
N GLN A 270 -9.80 -10.02 18.95
CA GLN A 270 -9.66 -8.80 18.16
C GLN A 270 -8.21 -8.29 18.18
N GLN A 271 -7.67 -7.91 17.02
CA GLN A 271 -6.38 -7.23 16.92
C GLN A 271 -6.50 -5.95 16.08
N PRO A 272 -6.32 -4.77 16.66
CA PRO A 272 -5.93 -4.52 18.05
C PRO A 272 -7.03 -4.94 19.06
N PRO A 273 -6.68 -5.31 20.30
CA PRO A 273 -7.64 -5.74 21.32
C PRO A 273 -8.37 -4.52 21.92
N LEU A 274 -9.24 -3.93 21.09
CA LEU A 274 -10.06 -2.78 21.43
C LEU A 274 -11.50 -3.23 21.67
N SER A 275 -12.25 -2.48 22.46
CA SER A 275 -13.70 -2.64 22.46
C SER A 275 -14.24 -2.07 21.14
N LEU A 276 -15.06 -2.82 20.41
CA LEU A 276 -15.77 -2.27 19.25
C LEU A 276 -16.65 -1.09 19.71
N PRO A 277 -16.66 0.04 18.98
CA PRO A 277 -17.59 1.11 19.26
C PRO A 277 -19.03 0.57 19.15
N ALA A 278 -19.85 0.89 20.16
CA ALA A 278 -21.27 0.53 20.23
C ALA A 278 -22.09 1.15 19.08
#